data_AF-A0A7T7GR60-F1
#
_entry.id   AF-A0A7T7GR60-F1
#
_cell.length_a   1.000
_cell.length_b   1.000
_cell.length_c   1.000
_cell.angle_alpha   90.00
_cell.angle_beta   90.00
_cell.angle_gamma   90.00
#
_symmetry.space_group_name_H-M   'P 1'
#
loop_
_entity.id
_entity.type
_entity.pdbx_description
1 polymer ?
#
loop_
_entity_poly.entity_id
_entity_poly.type
_entity_poly.pdbx_seq_one_letter_code
_entity_poly.pdbx_strand_id
1 'polypeptide(L)'
;MIADIFANSLLFVSRPDAGIVGTFVLNNDDSNDVQCDRSVLLVHYNKGTPTEWRCPTGIMFMSDASKPFLPWPDYHGGRSQHLTAALDLLTDNALRLDLSQKP
;
A
#
# COMPACT_ATOMS: atom_id res chain seq x y z
N MET A 1 11.75 -20.56 8.26
CA MET A 1 11.36 -20.55 6.84
C MET A 1 9.93 -20.07 6.64
N ILE A 2 8.88 -20.72 7.17
CA ILE A 2 7.50 -20.18 7.10
C ILE A 2 7.30 -18.96 8.03
N ALA A 3 7.90 -18.97 9.23
CA ALA A 3 7.81 -17.85 10.17
C ALA A 3 8.38 -16.53 9.63
N ASP A 4 9.42 -16.59 8.78
CA ASP A 4 10.06 -15.41 8.18
C ASP A 4 9.15 -14.74 7.14
N ILE A 5 8.35 -15.53 6.42
CA ILE A 5 7.34 -15.07 5.48
C ILE A 5 6.26 -14.30 6.24
N PHE A 6 5.75 -14.88 7.34
CA PHE A 6 4.77 -14.23 8.21
C PHE A 6 5.31 -12.94 8.82
N ALA A 7 6.53 -12.97 9.36
CA ALA A 7 7.16 -11.81 9.97
C ALA A 7 7.34 -10.66 8.97
N ASN A 8 7.83 -10.92 7.75
CA ASN A 8 8.07 -9.87 6.75
C ASN A 8 6.77 -9.17 6.32
N SER A 9 5.73 -9.95 6.05
CA SER A 9 4.44 -9.41 5.60
C SER A 9 3.72 -8.67 6.71
N LEU A 10 3.77 -9.22 7.93
CA LEU A 10 3.21 -8.59 9.11
C LEU A 10 3.97 -7.30 9.46
N LEU A 11 5.30 -7.29 9.37
CA LEU A 11 6.12 -6.09 9.52
C LEU A 11 5.77 -5.01 8.50
N PHE A 12 5.49 -5.39 7.26
CA PHE A 12 5.09 -4.44 6.22
C PHE A 12 3.76 -3.77 6.56
N VAL A 13 2.71 -4.53 6.87
CA VAL A 13 1.39 -3.96 7.20
C VAL A 13 1.32 -3.37 8.62
N SER A 14 2.34 -3.61 9.45
CA SER A 14 2.39 -3.11 10.83
C SER A 14 2.96 -1.71 10.97
N ARG A 15 3.60 -1.18 9.92
CA ARG A 15 4.15 0.17 9.97
C ARG A 15 3.03 1.23 9.95
N PRO A 16 3.23 2.38 10.63
CA PRO A 16 2.23 3.44 10.68
C PRO A 16 2.00 4.15 9.34
N ASP A 17 2.97 4.08 8.43
CA ASP A 17 2.93 4.62 7.07
C ASP A 17 2.39 3.60 6.04
N ALA A 18 1.97 2.41 6.50
CA ALA A 18 1.38 1.40 5.64
C ALA A 18 -0.08 1.76 5.30
N GLY A 19 -0.40 1.76 4.01
CA GLY A 19 -1.75 2.01 3.48
C GLY A 19 -2.15 0.99 2.42
N ILE A 20 -3.45 0.92 2.13
CA ILE A 20 -4.00 0.18 0.99
C ILE A 20 -4.54 1.20 0.00
N VAL A 21 -4.12 1.07 -1.25
CA VAL A 21 -4.48 1.99 -2.32
C VAL A 21 -5.11 1.18 -3.46
N GLY A 22 -6.24 1.64 -3.98
CA GLY A 22 -6.83 1.03 -5.17
C GLY A 22 -5.99 1.36 -6.41
N THR A 23 -5.73 0.38 -7.26
CA THR A 23 -4.91 0.56 -8.48
C THR A 23 -5.54 1.52 -9.49
N PHE A 24 -6.82 1.83 -9.35
CA PHE A 24 -7.49 2.87 -10.13
C PHE A 24 -6.87 4.26 -9.98
N VAL A 25 -6.08 4.51 -8.91
CA VAL A 25 -5.36 5.78 -8.75
C VAL A 25 -4.08 5.83 -9.58
N LEU A 26 -3.60 4.67 -10.06
CA LEU A 26 -2.50 4.62 -11.01
C LEU A 26 -3.06 5.11 -12.34
N ASN A 27 -2.59 6.28 -12.81
CA ASN A 27 -2.87 6.70 -14.17
C ASN A 27 -2.30 5.65 -15.13
N ASN A 28 -3.05 5.28 -16.17
CA ASN A 28 -2.63 4.36 -17.24
C ASN A 28 -1.59 4.98 -18.18
N ASP A 29 -0.75 5.89 -17.71
CA ASP A 29 0.36 6.41 -18.50
C ASP A 29 1.49 5.39 -18.52
N ASP A 30 2.08 5.15 -19.68
CA ASP A 30 3.24 4.27 -19.92
C ASP A 30 4.49 4.64 -19.08
N SER A 31 4.44 5.74 -18.31
CA SER A 31 5.48 6.20 -17.38
C SER A 31 5.30 5.71 -15.93
N ASN A 32 4.28 4.88 -15.67
CA ASN A 32 4.00 4.41 -14.33
C ASN A 32 4.87 3.18 -14.01
N ASP A 33 5.89 3.38 -13.16
CA ASP A 33 6.82 2.32 -12.71
C ASP A 33 6.17 1.23 -11.83
N VAL A 34 4.84 1.27 -11.68
CA VAL A 34 4.04 0.37 -10.85
C VAL A 34 3.26 -0.59 -11.75
N GLN A 35 3.77 -1.81 -11.87
CA GLN A 35 3.07 -2.88 -12.59
C GLN A 35 2.26 -3.71 -11.59
N CYS A 36 0.94 -3.49 -11.56
CA CYS A 36 0.04 -4.24 -10.71
C CYS A 36 -1.31 -4.50 -11.38
N ASP A 37 -1.52 -5.74 -11.84
CA ASP A 37 -2.75 -6.17 -12.51
C ASP A 37 -3.92 -6.45 -11.54
N ARG A 38 -3.72 -6.18 -10.24
CA ARG A 38 -4.77 -6.32 -9.23
C ARG A 38 -5.55 -5.03 -9.08
N SER A 39 -6.61 -5.07 -8.28
CA SER A 39 -7.43 -3.90 -7.93
C SER A 39 -6.85 -3.11 -6.74
N VAL A 40 -5.88 -3.66 -6.02
CA VAL A 40 -5.32 -3.09 -4.79
C VAL A 40 -3.82 -3.25 -4.72
N LEU A 41 -3.17 -2.24 -4.14
CA LEU A 41 -1.76 -2.19 -3.78
C LEU A 41 -1.64 -1.95 -2.27
N LEU A 42 -0.58 -2.46 -1.67
CA LEU A 42 -0.15 -2.00 -0.36
C LEU A 42 1.04 -1.08 -0.55
N VAL A 43 1.04 0.04 0.17
CA VAL A 43 2.05 1.09 0.00
C VAL A 43 2.59 1.52 1.35
N HIS A 44 3.87 1.89 1.41
CA HIS A 44 4.44 2.68 2.51
C HIS A 44 4.60 4.11 1.98
N TYR A 45 3.68 4.97 2.39
CA TYR A 45 3.59 6.32 1.89
C TYR A 45 4.07 7.31 2.95
N ASN A 46 5.14 8.04 2.62
CA ASN A 46 5.55 9.23 3.34
C ASN A 46 5.73 10.35 2.31
N LYS A 47 5.11 11.50 2.58
CA LYS A 47 5.10 12.66 1.68
C LYS A 47 6.51 13.04 1.21
N GLY A 48 6.68 13.18 -0.11
CA GLY A 48 7.97 13.55 -0.73
C GLY A 48 9.06 12.47 -0.75
N THR A 49 8.80 11.24 -0.28
CA THR A 49 9.75 10.12 -0.36
C THR A 49 9.27 9.06 -1.36
N PRO A 50 10.15 8.34 -2.08
CA PRO A 50 9.73 7.28 -2.99
C PRO A 50 8.90 6.21 -2.28
N THR A 51 7.67 6.03 -2.74
CA THR A 51 6.68 5.15 -2.11
C THR A 51 7.08 3.71 -2.37
N GLU A 52 7.29 2.93 -1.31
CA GLU A 52 7.45 1.48 -1.44
C GLU A 52 6.08 0.87 -1.69
N TRP A 53 5.94 0.02 -2.70
CA TRP A 53 4.68 -0.58 -3.07
C TRP A 53 4.82 -2.10 -3.21
N ARG A 54 3.74 -2.81 -2.91
CA ARG A 54 3.60 -4.26 -3.05
C ARG A 54 2.24 -4.56 -3.69
N CYS A 55 2.28 -5.23 -4.83
CA CYS A 55 1.14 -5.79 -5.52
C CYS A 55 0.96 -7.27 -5.12
N PRO A 56 -0.03 -7.60 -4.26
CA PRO A 56 -0.34 -8.99 -3.94
C PRO A 56 -0.75 -9.79 -5.16
N THR A 57 -0.37 -11.06 -5.26
CA THR A 57 -1.13 -12.01 -6.08
C THR A 57 -2.44 -12.42 -5.39
N GLY A 58 -2.49 -12.35 -4.06
CA GLY A 58 -3.66 -12.58 -3.21
C GLY A 58 -3.49 -11.98 -1.81
N ILE A 59 -4.61 -11.72 -1.13
CA ILE A 59 -4.65 -11.25 0.26
C ILE A 59 -5.30 -12.32 1.11
N MET A 60 -4.63 -12.71 2.19
CA MET A 60 -5.18 -13.65 3.17
C MET A 60 -5.59 -12.88 4.43
N PHE A 61 -6.79 -13.14 4.91
CA PHE A 61 -7.26 -12.64 6.21
C PHE A 61 -7.15 -13.80 7.20
N MET A 62 -6.24 -13.70 8.16
CA MET A 62 -6.16 -14.70 9.22
C MET A 62 -7.23 -14.40 10.28
N SER A 63 -7.87 -15.44 10.81
CA SER A 63 -8.97 -15.31 11.77
C SER A 63 -8.56 -14.66 13.10
N ASP A 64 -7.27 -14.69 13.41
CA ASP A 64 -6.63 -14.23 14.65
C ASP A 64 -5.90 -12.87 14.48
N ALA A 65 -5.80 -12.34 13.25
CA ALA A 65 -5.10 -11.08 12.98
C ALA A 65 -5.99 -10.07 12.25
N SER A 66 -6.13 -8.87 12.80
CA SER A 66 -6.90 -7.76 12.18
C SER A 66 -6.22 -7.13 10.95
N LYS A 67 -5.06 -7.64 10.54
CA LYS A 67 -4.26 -7.10 9.44
C LYS A 67 -4.15 -8.14 8.31
N PRO A 68 -4.27 -7.71 7.03
CA PRO A 68 -4.12 -8.61 5.90
C PRO A 68 -2.71 -9.18 5.83
N PHE A 69 -2.62 -10.48 5.49
CA PHE A 69 -1.37 -11.18 5.23
C PHE A 69 -1.11 -11.28 3.72
N LEU A 70 0.13 -10.96 3.34
CA LEU A 70 0.66 -11.05 1.98
C LEU A 70 1.68 -12.19 1.90
N PRO A 71 1.33 -13.41 1.48
CA PRO A 71 2.31 -14.48 1.41
C PRO A 71 3.46 -14.12 0.46
N TRP A 72 4.70 -14.18 0.96
CA TRP A 72 5.91 -14.14 0.12
C TRP A 72 6.18 -15.55 -0.43
N PRO A 73 6.67 -15.72 -1.67
CA PRO A 73 7.12 -14.71 -2.64
C PRO A 73 6.02 -14.19 -3.58
N ASP A 74 4.75 -14.45 -3.28
CA ASP A 74 3.65 -14.24 -4.23
C ASP A 74 3.22 -12.76 -4.35
N TYR A 75 4.15 -11.80 -4.26
CA TYR A 75 3.88 -10.39 -4.55
C TYR A 75 5.04 -9.77 -5.34
N HIS A 76 4.70 -8.84 -6.22
CA HIS A 76 5.67 -7.98 -6.90
C HIS A 76 5.69 -6.62 -6.21
N GLY A 77 6.84 -5.95 -6.19
CA GLY A 77 6.93 -4.67 -5.51
C GLY A 77 8.21 -3.93 -5.84
N GLY A 78 8.25 -2.67 -5.44
CA GLY A 78 9.37 -1.78 -5.73
C GLY A 78 9.22 -0.44 -5.02
N ARG A 79 9.99 0.54 -5.47
CA ARG A 79 9.84 1.94 -5.07
C ARG A 79 9.51 2.77 -6.30
N SER A 80 8.53 3.65 -6.19
CA SER A 80 8.13 4.53 -7.30
C SER A 80 8.00 5.97 -6.81
N GLN A 81 8.67 6.89 -7.52
CA GLN A 81 8.53 8.33 -7.29
C GLN A 81 7.26 8.87 -7.95
N HIS A 82 6.84 8.29 -9.09
CA HIS A 82 5.58 8.65 -9.75
C HIS A 82 4.39 8.36 -8.84
N LEU A 83 4.37 7.19 -8.20
CA LEU A 83 3.34 6.83 -7.21
C LEU A 83 3.30 7.83 -6.06
N THR A 84 4.46 8.27 -5.55
CA THR A 84 4.51 9.32 -4.52
C THR A 84 3.86 10.60 -5.01
N ALA A 85 4.16 11.06 -6.23
CA ALA A 85 3.58 12.30 -6.76
C ALA A 85 2.05 12.22 -6.89
N ALA A 86 1.52 11.08 -7.36
CA ALA A 86 0.08 10.85 -7.42
C ALA A 86 -0.57 10.84 -6.03
N LEU A 87 0.05 10.18 -5.06
CA LEU A 87 -0.43 10.12 -3.67
C LEU A 87 -0.32 11.47 -2.94
N ASP A 88 0.74 12.23 -3.21
CA ASP A 88 0.92 13.60 -2.69
C ASP A 88 -0.22 14.49 -3.18
N LEU A 89 -0.55 14.45 -4.49
CA LEU A 89 -1.68 15.18 -5.05
C LEU A 89 -3.02 14.75 -4.41
N LEU A 90 -3.27 13.45 -4.28
CA LEU A 90 -4.51 12.97 -3.65
C LEU A 90 -4.61 13.38 -2.19
N THR A 91 -3.51 13.28 -1.44
CA THR A 91 -3.46 13.64 -0.02
C THR A 91 -3.62 15.15 0.17
N ASP A 92 -3.03 15.97 -0.71
CA ASP A 92 -3.11 17.43 -0.63
C ASP A 92 -4.50 17.96 -0.98
N ASN A 93 -5.25 17.23 -1.81
CA ASN A 93 -6.64 17.54 -2.13
C ASN A 93 -7.66 16.85 -1.21
N ALA A 94 -7.20 15.95 -0.32
CA ALA A 94 -8.07 15.28 0.63
C ALA A 94 -8.49 16.24 1.75
N LEU A 95 -9.79 16.37 1.99
CA LEU A 95 -10.31 17.05 3.17
C LEU A 95 -9.90 16.27 4.42
N ARG A 96 -9.15 16.91 5.33
CA ARG A 96 -8.97 16.38 6.69
C ARG A 96 -10.32 16.44 7.39
N LEU A 97 -10.95 15.28 7.53
CA LEU A 97 -12.10 15.13 8.42
C LEU A 97 -11.56 15.08 9.85
N ASP A 98 -11.52 16.23 10.52
CA ASP A 98 -11.28 16.27 11.97
C ASP A 98 -12.49 15.64 12.67
N LEU A 99 -12.36 14.35 13.02
CA LEU A 99 -13.38 13.58 13.73
C LEU A 99 -13.64 14.06 15.18
N SER A 100 -13.19 15.27 15.54
CA SER A 100 -13.35 15.87 16.86
C SER A 100 -14.63 16.69 17.03
N GLN A 101 -15.49 16.83 16.02
CA GLN A 101 -16.78 17.49 16.18
C GLN A 101 -17.89 16.46 16.43
N LYS A 102 -17.99 16.00 17.69
CA LYS A 102 -19.21 15.38 18.21
C LYS A 102 -20.02 16.48 18.92
N PRO A 103 -21.30 16.71 18.55
CA PRO A 103 -22.19 17.58 19.31
C PRO A 103 -22.54 17.01 20.69
#